data_AF-A0A241ZBJ4-F1
#
_entry.id   AF-A0A241ZBJ4-F1
#
_cell.length_a   1.000
_cell.length_b   1.000
_cell.length_c   1.000
_cell.angle_alpha   90.00
_cell.angle_beta   90.00
_cell.angle_gamma   90.00
#
_symmetry.space_group_name_H-M   'P 1'
#
loop_
_entity.id
_entity.type
_entity.pdbx_description
1 polymer ?
#
loop_
_entity_poly.entity_id
_entity_poly.type
_entity_poly.pdbx_seq_one_letter_code
_entity_poly.pdbx_strand_id
1 'polypeptide(L)' 'MDLPRLRAMNAYNKKFPPEEVNLHRIYLMLACFFGVEKDEPEDDTPEEDLPDILETLKAFPQG' A
#
# COMPACT_ATOMS: atom_id res chain seq x y z
N MET A 1 4.87 -32.49 -4.17
CA MET A 1 4.50 -31.39 -5.09
C MET A 1 3.56 -31.96 -6.15
N ASP A 2 2.31 -31.48 -6.20
CA ASP A 2 1.31 -31.94 -7.19
C ASP A 2 1.57 -31.25 -8.55
N LEU A 3 2.44 -31.87 -9.34
CA LEU A 3 2.92 -31.34 -10.62
C LEU A 3 1.80 -31.19 -11.69
N PRO A 4 0.85 -32.14 -11.84
CA PRO A 4 -0.29 -31.96 -12.74
C PRO A 4 -1.12 -30.71 -12.43
N ARG A 5 -1.43 -30.48 -11.15
CA ARG A 5 -2.21 -29.31 -10.72
C ARG A 5 -1.49 -28.00 -11.00
N LEU A 6 -0.18 -27.96 -10.74
CA LEU A 6 0.66 -26.80 -11.04
C LEU A 6 0.71 -26.49 -12.55
N ARG A 7 0.81 -27.52 -13.40
CA ARG A 7 0.79 -27.35 -14.85
C ARG A 7 -0.55 -26.80 -15.35
N ALA A 8 -1.67 -27.32 -14.85
CA ALA A 8 -3.01 -26.83 -15.19
C ALA A 8 -3.20 -25.36 -14.78
N MET A 9 -2.77 -25.00 -13.57
CA MET A 9 -2.83 -23.63 -13.05
C MET A 9 -1.99 -22.66 -13.89
N ASN A 10 -0.77 -23.06 -14.28
CA ASN A 10 0.09 -22.23 -15.13
C ASN A 10 -0.51 -22.03 -16.53
N ALA A 11 -1.09 -23.07 -17.13
CA ALA A 11 -1.75 -22.96 -18.42
C ALA A 11 -2.97 -22.02 -18.37
N TYR A 12 -3.73 -22.08 -17.27
CA TYR A 12 -4.84 -21.17 -17.03
C TYR A 12 -4.36 -19.71 -16.90
N ASN A 13 -3.37 -19.44 -16.04
CA ASN A 13 -2.84 -18.10 -15.83
C ASN A 13 -2.20 -17.50 -17.09
N LYS A 14 -1.63 -18.32 -17.97
CA LYS A 14 -1.12 -17.85 -19.26
C LYS A 14 -2.24 -17.40 -20.21
N LYS A 15 -3.39 -18.07 -20.15
CA LYS A 15 -4.56 -17.75 -20.98
C LYS A 15 -5.39 -16.59 -20.39
N PHE A 16 -5.42 -16.50 -19.08
CA PHE A 16 -6.12 -15.48 -18.30
C PHE A 16 -5.13 -14.89 -17.30
N PRO A 17 -4.28 -13.93 -17.75
CA PRO A 17 -3.31 -13.32 -16.85
C PRO A 17 -4.05 -12.71 -15.66
N PRO A 18 -3.56 -12.91 -14.43
CA PRO A 18 -4.13 -12.23 -13.28
C PRO A 18 -4.06 -10.73 -13.55
N GLU A 19 -5.13 -10.04 -13.16
CA GLU A 19 -5.19 -8.59 -13.32
C GLU A 19 -4.05 -7.93 -12.56
N GLU A 20 -3.48 -6.87 -13.13
CA GLU A 20 -2.42 -6.12 -12.46
C GLU A 20 -2.97 -5.54 -11.15
N VAL A 21 -2.52 -6.12 -10.05
CA VAL A 21 -2.82 -5.61 -8.72
C VAL A 21 -1.77 -4.55 -8.43
N ASN A 22 -2.14 -3.28 -8.57
CA ASN A 22 -1.28 -2.19 -8.16
C ASN A 22 -1.04 -2.22 -6.64
N LEU A 23 0.06 -1.61 -6.19
CA LEU A 23 0.43 -1.51 -4.77
C LEU A 23 -0.72 -0.99 -3.90
N HIS A 24 -1.56 -0.10 -4.44
CA HIS A 24 -2.74 0.42 -3.76
C HIS A 24 -3.78 -0.67 -3.46
N ARG A 25 -4.10 -1.56 -4.41
CA ARG A 25 -5.02 -2.68 -4.17
C ARG A 25 -4.46 -3.67 -3.14
N ILE A 26 -3.14 -3.91 -3.13
CA ILE A 26 -2.48 -4.74 -2.10
C ILE A 26 -2.61 -4.09 -0.72
N TYR A 27 -2.33 -2.79 -0.63
CA TYR A 27 -2.51 -2.02 0.61
C TYR A 27 -3.95 -2.10 1.13
N LEU A 28 -4.95 -1.91 0.26
CA LEU A 28 -6.36 -2.00 0.64
C LEU A 28 -6.74 -3.40 1.14
N MET A 29 -6.28 -4.46 0.46
CA MET A 29 -6.53 -5.83 0.90
C MET A 29 -5.95 -6.07 2.29
N LEU A 30 -4.69 -5.65 2.52
CA LEU A 30 -4.03 -5.80 3.81
C LEU A 30 -4.74 -4.97 4.89
N ALA A 31 -5.06 -3.70 4.62
CA ALA A 31 -5.78 -2.82 5.53
C ALA A 31 -7.11 -3.45 5.99
N CYS A 32 -7.90 -3.99 5.05
CA CYS A 32 -9.13 -4.71 5.38
C CYS A 32 -8.90 -5.94 6.27
N PHE A 33 -7.83 -6.71 6.04
CA PHE A 33 -7.49 -7.87 6.88
C PHE A 33 -7.04 -7.49 8.29
N PHE A 34 -6.32 -6.37 8.43
CA PHE A 34 -5.84 -5.87 9.73
C PHE A 34 -6.88 -5.03 10.47
N GLY A 35 -8.08 -4.83 9.90
CA GLY A 35 -9.12 -4.00 10.51
C GLY A 35 -8.76 -2.52 10.55
N VAL A 36 -7.86 -2.08 9.67
CA VAL A 36 -7.57 -0.65 9.48
C VAL A 36 -8.71 -0.09 8.65
N GLU A 37 -9.69 0.52 9.32
CA GLU A 37 -10.65 1.41 8.65
C GLU A 37 -9.82 2.49 7.97
N LYS A 38 -10.12 2.79 6.69
CA LYS A 38 -9.46 3.87 5.98
C LYS A 38 -9.53 5.10 6.88
N ASP A 39 -8.39 5.59 7.34
CA ASP A 39 -8.29 7.01 7.64
C ASP A 39 -8.73 7.70 6.35
N GLU A 40 -9.93 8.31 6.38
CA GLU A 40 -10.31 9.28 5.36
C GLU A 40 -9.13 10.25 5.21
N PRO A 41 -8.88 10.83 4.03
CA PRO A 41 -7.97 11.95 4.00
C PRO A 41 -8.56 13.00 4.94
N GLU A 42 -7.98 13.17 6.14
CA GLU A 42 -8.06 14.43 6.85
C GLU A 42 -7.31 15.45 5.98
N ASP A 43 -7.95 15.86 4.90
CA ASP A 43 -7.60 17.05 4.14
C ASP A 43 -8.63 18.12 4.51
N ASP A 44 -8.51 18.60 5.75
CA ASP A 44 -9.14 19.83 6.24
C ASP A 44 -8.28 20.48 7.36
N THR A 45 -6.97 20.23 7.36
CA THR A 45 -6.03 21.12 8.05
C THR A 45 -5.47 22.10 7.03
N PRO A 46 -5.75 23.42 7.14
CA PRO A 46 -5.07 24.40 6.30
C PRO A 46 -3.55 24.25 6.51
N GLU A 47 -2.82 24.03 5.42
CA GLU A 47 -1.35 23.88 5.38
C GLU A 47 -0.59 25.05 6.04
N GLU A 48 -1.28 26.14 6.38
CA GLU A 48 -0.71 27.35 6.99
C GLU A 48 -0.30 27.18 8.47
N ASP A 49 -0.80 26.17 9.18
CA ASP A 49 -0.50 25.95 10.61
C ASP A 49 0.48 24.79 10.88
N LEU A 50 0.97 24.09 9.85
CA LEU A 50 2.00 23.06 10.01
C LEU A 50 3.38 23.72 10.09
N PRO A 51 4.08 23.68 11.24
CA PRO A 51 5.44 24.20 11.33
C PRO A 51 6.32 23.47 10.32
N ASP A 52 7.11 24.22 9.55
CA ASP A 52 7.98 23.68 8.50
C ASP A 52 8.81 22.52 9.08
N ILE A 53 8.45 21.31 8.69
CA ILE A 53 9.03 20.07 9.19
C ILE A 53 10.54 20.10 8.95
N LEU A 54 11.01 20.76 7.87
CA LEU A 54 12.43 20.93 7.59
C LEU A 54 13.14 21.85 8.59
N GLU A 55 12.47 22.89 9.10
CA GLU A 55 13.02 23.78 10.12
C GLU A 55 13.11 23.07 11.48
N THR A 56 12.08 22.28 11.80
CA THR A 56 12.04 21.44 13.00
C THR A 56 13.13 20.36 12.97
N LEU A 57 13.35 19.72 11.82
CA LEU A 57 14.41 18.73 11.63
C LEU A 57 15.82 19.32 11.73
N LYS A 58 16.01 20.59 11.36
CA LYS A 58 17.29 21.32 11.51
C LYS A 58 17.60 21.70 12.96
N ALA A 59 16.58 21.81 13.82
CA ALA A 59 16.76 22.13 15.23
C ALA A 59 17.21 20.94 16.08
N PHE A 60 17.15 19.71 15.55
CA PHE A 60 17.66 18.54 16.26
C PHE A 60 19.20 18.53 16.28
N PRO A 61 19.83 18.20 17.43
CA PRO A 61 21.27 18.06 17.50
C PRO A 61 21.73 16.96 16.55
N GLN A 62 22.46 17.35 15.49
CA GLN A 62 23.12 16.40 14.59
C GLN A 62 24.43 15.96 15.26
N GLY A 63 24.26 15.07 16.25
CA GLY A 63 25.36 14.38 16.93
C GLY A 63 25.84 13.18 16.14
#